data_AF-A0A537ZN05-F1
#
_entry.id   AF-A0A537ZN05-F1
#
_cell.length_a   1.000
_cell.length_b   1.000
_cell.length_c   1.000
_cell.angle_alpha   90.00
_cell.angle_beta   90.00
_cell.angle_gamma   90.00
#
_symmetry.space_group_name_H-M   'P 1'
#
loop_
_entity.id
_entity.type
_entity.pdbx_description
1 polymer ?
#
loop_
_entity_poly.entity_id
_entity_poly.type
_entity_poly.pdbx_seq_one_letter_code
_entity_poly.pdbx_strand_id
1 'polypeptide(L)'
;MVVPETALTRLLVAAAAVLFAATLPSTAHAAPPSVPIYDSHGRIVQTPFAPPQAPARLTEARAKQIFLADDKVADWLGRYPQRGRQVTATYEPKPERCTVGTTGGCWNLRVDWSPAGEIASGRVDDRTGRVTEAWTGPQVAWKMARGGKGAFGGVKINSYPVWLGFCFAFLLGLAEFRRPLSWRPLAYPFLLYVIVRMMLLAFGRGRPRRLPRPSIPVAWLAVGVVFLMGFRIGLNVTDSNVIDVGYAGVIGAERIASGQSPYCHFPVEAAQPGCGSAGSLKPCGGADSEGEIRDRIQADGRCESANPQGDTYGPVSYEAYLPGYWIRG
;
A
#
# COMPACT_ATOMS: atom_id res chain seq x y z
N MET A 1 -69.08 26.04 28.73
CA MET A 1 -68.68 24.66 28.41
C MET A 1 -68.11 24.04 29.66
N VAL A 2 -68.88 23.18 30.31
CA VAL A 2 -68.49 22.48 31.53
C VAL A 2 -67.82 21.18 31.08
N VAL A 3 -66.50 21.07 31.28
CA VAL A 3 -65.79 19.82 30.98
C VAL A 3 -66.18 18.82 32.07
N PRO A 4 -66.74 17.64 31.73
CA PRO A 4 -67.14 16.65 32.73
C PRO A 4 -65.91 16.18 33.51
N GLU A 5 -66.00 16.16 34.85
CA GLU A 5 -64.92 15.80 35.78
C GLU A 5 -64.19 14.51 35.36
N THR A 6 -64.94 13.53 34.86
CA THR A 6 -64.44 12.22 34.43
C THR A 6 -63.46 12.31 33.26
N ALA A 7 -63.56 13.32 32.39
CA ALA A 7 -62.63 13.55 31.30
C ALA A 7 -61.30 14.13 31.82
N LEU A 8 -61.36 15.03 32.82
CA LEU A 8 -60.18 15.62 33.44
C LEU A 8 -59.40 14.56 34.25
N THR A 9 -60.10 13.68 34.99
CA THR A 9 -59.46 12.61 35.76
C THR A 9 -58.75 11.61 34.84
N ARG A 10 -59.35 11.24 33.71
CA ARG A 10 -58.73 10.33 32.74
C ARG A 10 -57.49 10.94 32.09
N LEU A 11 -57.50 12.24 31.82
CA LEU A 11 -56.35 12.97 31.27
C LEU A 11 -55.20 13.06 32.29
N LEU A 12 -55.51 13.32 33.56
CA LEU A 12 -54.52 13.35 34.64
C LEU A 12 -53.93 11.96 34.94
N VAL A 13 -54.74 10.90 34.92
CA VAL A 13 -54.25 9.52 35.08
C VAL A 13 -53.40 9.09 33.89
N ALA A 14 -53.76 9.47 32.65
CA ALA A 14 -52.95 9.22 31.47
C ALA A 14 -51.62 9.99 31.52
N ALA A 15 -51.63 11.26 31.94
CA ALA A 15 -50.42 12.06 32.11
C ALA A 15 -49.50 11.50 33.22
N ALA A 16 -50.08 11.04 34.34
CA ALA A 16 -49.32 10.40 35.41
C ALA A 16 -48.71 9.06 34.96
N ALA A 17 -49.43 8.25 34.16
CA ALA A 17 -48.90 7.01 33.62
C ALA A 17 -47.75 7.24 32.61
N VAL A 18 -47.83 8.30 31.79
CA VAL A 18 -46.76 8.67 30.86
C VAL A 18 -45.53 9.21 31.61
N LEU A 19 -45.71 10.00 32.69
CA LEU A 19 -44.59 10.43 33.52
C LEU A 19 -43.94 9.26 34.28
N PHE A 20 -44.72 8.27 34.74
CA PHE A 20 -44.17 7.11 35.44
C PHE A 20 -43.41 6.16 34.49
N ALA A 21 -43.83 6.05 33.22
CA ALA A 21 -43.11 5.30 32.20
C ALA A 21 -41.78 5.97 31.80
N ALA A 22 -41.67 7.30 31.93
CA ALA A 22 -40.45 8.05 31.63
C ALA A 22 -39.39 8.01 32.75
N THR A 23 -39.73 7.50 33.94
CA THR A 23 -38.79 7.36 35.08
C THR A 23 -38.26 5.94 35.27
N LEU A 24 -38.50 5.03 34.31
CA LEU A 24 -37.79 3.74 34.31
C LEU A 24 -36.29 4.04 34.15
N PRO A 25 -35.44 3.75 35.15
CA PRO A 25 -34.01 3.93 34.99
C PRO A 25 -33.55 3.01 33.87
N SER A 26 -33.18 3.59 32.73
CA SER A 26 -32.40 2.88 31.73
C SER A 26 -31.16 2.36 32.45
N THR A 27 -31.08 1.05 32.65
CA THR A 27 -29.84 0.37 32.98
C THR A 27 -28.95 0.37 31.75
N ALA A 28 -28.54 1.56 31.31
CA ALA A 28 -27.46 1.72 30.38
C ALA A 28 -26.21 1.19 31.10
N HIS A 29 -25.85 -0.06 30.80
CA HIS A 29 -24.53 -0.55 31.13
C HIS A 29 -23.54 0.44 30.53
N ALA A 30 -22.73 1.07 31.38
CA ALA A 30 -21.64 1.91 30.92
C ALA A 30 -20.79 1.07 29.97
N ALA A 31 -20.61 1.58 28.74
CA ALA A 31 -19.75 0.92 27.77
C ALA A 31 -18.35 0.78 28.40
N PRO A 32 -17.68 -0.38 28.26
CA PRO A 32 -16.36 -0.57 28.82
C PRO A 32 -15.40 0.51 28.30
N PRO A 33 -14.45 0.99 29.12
CA PRO A 33 -13.55 2.08 28.75
C PRO A 33 -12.75 1.71 27.50
N SER A 34 -12.84 2.54 26.46
CA SER A 34 -12.11 2.38 25.19
C SER A 34 -10.73 3.06 25.20
N VAL A 35 -10.35 3.70 26.31
CA VAL A 35 -9.08 4.40 26.52
C VAL A 35 -8.45 3.95 27.84
N PRO A 36 -7.11 3.86 27.93
CA PRO A 36 -6.43 3.45 29.15
C PRO A 36 -6.73 4.44 30.28
N ILE A 37 -7.10 3.92 31.44
CA ILE A 37 -7.34 4.73 32.64
C ILE A 37 -6.03 4.81 33.41
N TYR A 38 -5.60 6.02 33.74
CA TYR A 38 -4.38 6.29 34.48
C TYR A 38 -4.70 6.73 35.92
N ASP A 39 -3.87 6.34 36.90
CA ASP A 39 -3.91 6.92 38.24
C ASP A 39 -3.35 8.35 38.27
N SER A 40 -3.42 9.00 39.43
CA SER A 40 -2.86 10.34 39.65
C SER A 40 -1.34 10.44 39.46
N HIS A 41 -0.64 9.30 39.33
CA HIS A 41 0.80 9.22 39.09
C HIS A 41 1.12 8.83 37.63
N GLY A 42 0.12 8.80 36.75
CA GLY A 42 0.29 8.49 35.33
C GLY A 42 0.51 7.00 35.04
N ARG A 43 0.20 6.09 35.97
CA ARG A 43 0.31 4.64 35.77
C ARG A 43 -1.02 4.07 35.29
N ILE A 44 -0.98 3.15 34.33
CA ILE A 44 -2.19 2.50 33.80
C ILE A 44 -2.80 1.60 34.88
N VAL A 45 -4.01 1.91 35.32
CA VAL A 45 -4.76 1.11 36.30
C VAL A 45 -5.77 0.18 35.64
N GLN A 46 -6.21 0.50 34.43
CA GLN A 46 -7.09 -0.34 33.64
C GLN A 46 -6.77 -0.22 32.15
N THR A 47 -6.51 -1.36 31.51
CA THR A 47 -6.35 -1.44 30.06
C THR A 47 -7.73 -1.44 29.38
N PRO A 48 -7.86 -0.80 28.21
CA PRO A 48 -9.10 -0.85 27.44
C PRO A 48 -9.50 -2.29 27.16
N PHE A 49 -10.77 -2.61 27.33
CA PHE A 49 -11.28 -3.90 26.87
C PHE A 49 -11.26 -3.89 25.34
N ALA A 50 -10.44 -4.76 24.72
CA ALA A 50 -10.51 -4.93 23.28
C ALA A 50 -11.94 -5.38 22.93
N PRO A 51 -12.65 -4.70 22.00
CA PRO A 51 -14.01 -5.09 21.67
C PRO A 51 -14.01 -6.56 21.25
N PRO A 52 -14.94 -7.39 21.75
CA PRO A 52 -15.05 -8.78 21.36
C PRO A 52 -15.18 -8.84 19.84
N GLN A 53 -14.16 -9.40 19.19
CA GLN A 53 -14.15 -9.54 17.74
C GLN A 53 -15.22 -10.58 17.40
N ALA A 54 -16.07 -10.28 16.41
CA ALA A 54 -17.05 -11.24 15.94
C ALA A 54 -16.33 -12.55 15.55
N PRO A 55 -16.73 -13.70 16.11
CA PRO A 55 -16.04 -14.96 15.86
C PRO A 55 -16.12 -15.28 14.36
N ALA A 56 -15.02 -15.80 13.82
CA ALA A 56 -14.98 -16.27 12.45
C ALA A 56 -16.04 -17.37 12.23
N ARG A 57 -16.72 -17.33 11.08
CA ARG A 57 -17.74 -18.30 10.71
C ARG A 57 -17.13 -19.61 10.24
N LEU A 58 -16.06 -19.54 9.46
CA LEU A 58 -15.27 -20.71 9.09
C LEU A 58 -14.30 -21.06 10.21
N THR A 59 -14.01 -22.35 10.35
CA THR A 59 -12.89 -22.79 11.18
C THR A 59 -11.59 -22.63 10.40
N GLU A 60 -10.48 -22.47 11.11
CA GLU A 60 -9.14 -22.41 10.52
C GLU A 60 -8.88 -23.64 9.62
N ALA A 61 -9.22 -24.83 10.10
CA ALA A 61 -9.09 -26.08 9.36
C ALA A 61 -9.89 -26.07 8.05
N ARG A 62 -11.12 -25.53 8.09
CA ARG A 62 -11.97 -25.45 6.90
C ARG A 62 -11.42 -24.45 5.88
N ALA A 63 -10.94 -23.29 6.35
CA ALA A 63 -10.32 -22.29 5.48
C ALA A 63 -9.08 -22.86 4.78
N LYS A 64 -8.20 -23.57 5.52
CA LYS A 64 -7.03 -24.27 4.94
C LYS A 64 -7.45 -25.27 3.88
N GLN A 65 -8.48 -26.07 4.16
CA GLN A 65 -8.95 -27.09 3.22
C GLN A 65 -9.52 -26.48 1.93
N ILE A 66 -10.29 -25.38 2.05
CA ILE A 66 -10.83 -24.65 0.89
C ILE A 66 -9.69 -24.11 0.02
N PHE A 67 -8.70 -23.45 0.63
CA PHE A 67 -7.59 -22.85 -0.10
C PHE A 67 -6.70 -23.88 -0.78
N LEU A 68 -6.40 -25.00 -0.10
CA LEU A 68 -5.60 -26.09 -0.68
C LEU A 68 -6.33 -26.84 -1.79
N ALA A 69 -7.67 -26.75 -1.84
CA ALA A 69 -8.51 -27.35 -2.87
C ALA A 69 -8.77 -26.43 -4.07
N ASP A 70 -8.31 -25.18 -4.04
CA ASP A 70 -8.40 -24.27 -5.19
C ASP A 70 -7.59 -24.81 -6.37
N ASP A 71 -8.16 -24.86 -7.57
CA ASP A 71 -7.53 -25.47 -8.74
C ASP A 71 -6.14 -24.89 -9.04
N LYS A 72 -5.99 -23.56 -8.94
CA LYS A 72 -4.72 -22.87 -9.21
C LYS A 72 -3.69 -23.20 -8.14
N VAL A 73 -4.09 -23.18 -6.87
CA VAL A 73 -3.20 -23.51 -5.75
C VAL A 73 -2.82 -24.99 -5.77
N ALA A 74 -3.78 -25.89 -5.98
CA ALA A 74 -3.57 -27.32 -6.04
C ALA A 74 -2.64 -27.72 -7.19
N ASP A 75 -2.85 -27.19 -8.40
CA ASP A 75 -1.95 -27.40 -9.55
C ASP A 75 -0.51 -26.98 -9.23
N TRP A 76 -0.36 -25.79 -8.63
CA TRP A 76 0.97 -25.27 -8.27
C TRP A 76 1.63 -26.13 -7.18
N LEU A 77 0.90 -26.45 -6.12
CA LEU A 77 1.39 -27.24 -5.00
C LEU A 77 1.68 -28.70 -5.35
N GLY A 78 1.16 -29.20 -6.49
CA GLY A 78 1.50 -30.53 -7.03
C GLY A 78 2.98 -30.69 -7.36
N ARG A 79 3.71 -29.58 -7.56
CA ARG A 79 5.16 -29.57 -7.86
C ARG A 79 6.04 -29.75 -6.63
N TYR A 80 5.45 -29.68 -5.43
CA TYR A 80 6.16 -29.70 -4.16
C TYR A 80 5.74 -30.91 -3.31
N PRO A 81 6.65 -31.56 -2.57
CA PRO A 81 6.30 -32.66 -1.66
C PRO A 81 5.30 -32.20 -0.59
N GLN A 82 4.38 -33.07 -0.18
CA GLN A 82 3.47 -32.78 0.95
C GLN A 82 4.21 -32.72 2.30
N ARG A 83 5.25 -33.54 2.47
CA ARG A 83 6.08 -33.51 3.69
C ARG A 83 6.86 -32.20 3.80
N GLY A 84 6.81 -31.62 4.99
CA GLY A 84 7.53 -30.39 5.31
C GLY A 84 6.84 -29.10 4.85
N ARG A 85 5.63 -29.19 4.27
CA ARG A 85 4.79 -28.01 4.02
C ARG A 85 4.17 -27.53 5.34
N GLN A 86 4.28 -26.24 5.61
CA GLN A 86 3.59 -25.58 6.71
C GLN A 86 2.47 -24.72 6.15
N VAL A 87 1.26 -24.88 6.68
CA VAL A 87 0.09 -24.10 6.25
C VAL A 87 -0.41 -23.30 7.43
N THR A 88 -0.29 -21.98 7.32
CA THR A 88 -0.71 -21.02 8.34
C THR A 88 -1.97 -20.32 7.86
N ALA A 89 -2.92 -20.09 8.76
CA ALA A 89 -4.12 -19.32 8.46
C ALA A 89 -4.40 -18.33 9.58
N THR A 90 -4.66 -17.08 9.21
CA THR A 90 -4.88 -15.97 10.15
C THR A 90 -6.18 -15.27 9.80
N TYR A 91 -7.09 -15.14 10.76
CA TYR A 91 -8.36 -14.46 10.57
C TYR A 91 -8.21 -12.94 10.67
N GLU A 92 -8.71 -12.23 9.68
CA GLU A 92 -8.83 -10.76 9.67
C GLU A 92 -10.32 -10.39 9.82
N PRO A 93 -10.73 -9.86 10.98
CA PRO A 93 -12.12 -9.49 11.23
C PRO A 93 -12.58 -8.23 10.50
N LYS A 94 -11.65 -7.40 9.98
CA LYS A 94 -12.00 -6.13 9.33
C LYS A 94 -12.19 -6.30 7.82
N PRO A 95 -13.41 -6.13 7.27
CA PRO A 95 -13.66 -6.24 5.83
C PRO A 95 -12.80 -5.29 4.99
N GLU A 96 -12.46 -4.12 5.54
CA GLU A 96 -11.63 -3.11 4.88
C GLU A 96 -10.20 -3.58 4.56
N ARG A 97 -9.71 -4.59 5.29
CA ARG A 97 -8.39 -5.21 5.09
C ARG A 97 -8.46 -6.48 4.24
N CYS A 98 -9.66 -6.90 3.88
CA CYS A 98 -9.93 -8.01 2.97
C CYS A 98 -10.07 -7.52 1.52
N THR A 99 -10.32 -8.45 0.61
CA THR A 99 -10.58 -8.18 -0.80
C THR A 99 -11.79 -7.25 -0.96
N VAL A 100 -11.75 -6.34 -1.93
CA VAL A 100 -12.87 -5.43 -2.21
C VAL A 100 -14.15 -6.22 -2.47
N GLY A 101 -15.22 -5.89 -1.72
CA GLY A 101 -16.51 -6.57 -1.80
C GLY A 101 -16.76 -7.60 -0.68
N THR A 102 -15.78 -7.88 0.18
CA THR A 102 -16.00 -8.68 1.40
C THR A 102 -16.79 -7.87 2.44
N THR A 103 -17.92 -8.40 2.89
CA THR A 103 -18.80 -7.78 3.91
C THR A 103 -18.53 -8.22 5.34
N GLY A 104 -17.79 -9.32 5.54
CA GLY A 104 -17.46 -9.89 6.85
C GLY A 104 -15.95 -9.86 7.11
N GLY A 105 -15.40 -10.95 7.62
CA GLY A 105 -13.95 -11.16 7.69
C GLY A 105 -13.42 -11.98 6.51
N CYS A 106 -12.10 -12.17 6.51
CA CYS A 106 -11.42 -13.09 5.61
C CYS A 106 -10.31 -13.84 6.32
N TRP A 107 -9.98 -15.01 5.80
CA TRP A 107 -8.84 -15.80 6.22
C TRP A 107 -7.67 -15.53 5.29
N ASN A 108 -6.54 -15.07 5.82
CA ASN A 108 -5.28 -14.98 5.11
C ASN A 108 -4.54 -16.32 5.26
N LEU A 109 -4.17 -16.95 4.16
CA LEU A 109 -3.50 -18.24 4.14
C LEU A 109 -2.12 -18.12 3.54
N ARG A 110 -1.18 -18.83 4.16
CA ARG A 110 0.21 -18.94 3.73
C ARG A 110 0.62 -20.41 3.71
N VAL A 111 1.29 -20.81 2.63
CA VAL A 111 1.87 -22.14 2.47
C VAL A 111 3.36 -21.99 2.26
N ASP A 112 4.13 -22.49 3.22
CA ASP A 112 5.58 -22.45 3.24
C ASP A 112 6.16 -23.84 3.05
N TRP A 113 7.32 -23.93 2.40
CA TRP A 113 8.10 -25.15 2.28
C TRP A 113 9.57 -24.82 2.47
N SER A 114 10.20 -25.41 3.49
CA SER A 114 11.51 -24.95 4.00
C SER A 114 12.60 -24.69 2.94
N PRO A 115 12.75 -25.51 1.87
CA PRO A 115 13.76 -25.24 0.83
C PRO A 115 13.43 -24.05 -0.09
N ALA A 116 12.16 -23.66 -0.25
CA ALA A 116 11.73 -22.64 -1.20
C ALA A 116 11.08 -21.40 -0.53
N GLY A 117 10.86 -21.42 0.78
CA GLY A 117 10.12 -20.38 1.49
C GLY A 117 8.63 -20.42 1.19
N GLU A 118 8.00 -19.25 1.07
CA GLU A 118 6.57 -19.12 0.79
C GLU A 118 6.26 -19.52 -0.66
N ILE A 119 5.48 -20.58 -0.86
CA ILE A 119 5.18 -21.16 -2.19
C ILE A 119 3.76 -20.86 -2.69
N ALA A 120 2.82 -20.61 -1.77
CA ALA A 120 1.47 -20.16 -2.12
C ALA A 120 0.88 -19.29 -1.01
N SER A 121 0.02 -18.35 -1.38
CA SER A 121 -0.60 -17.41 -0.45
C SER A 121 -1.93 -16.91 -1.01
N GLY A 122 -2.87 -16.55 -0.15
CA GLY A 122 -4.17 -16.10 -0.63
C GLY A 122 -5.17 -15.80 0.47
N ARG A 123 -6.39 -15.50 0.04
CA ARG A 123 -7.49 -15.10 0.92
C ARG A 123 -8.75 -15.89 0.64
N VAL A 124 -9.41 -16.33 1.71
CA VAL A 124 -10.72 -16.97 1.67
C VAL A 124 -11.72 -16.09 2.41
N ASP A 125 -12.80 -15.73 1.74
CA ASP A 125 -13.91 -14.98 2.34
C ASP A 125 -14.61 -15.85 3.40
N ASP A 126 -14.70 -15.34 4.63
CA ASP A 126 -15.20 -16.11 5.77
C ASP A 126 -16.71 -16.41 5.66
N ARG A 127 -17.47 -15.56 4.97
CA ARG A 127 -18.92 -15.73 4.85
C ARG A 127 -19.27 -16.75 3.76
N THR A 128 -18.61 -16.65 2.61
CA THR A 128 -18.92 -17.42 1.40
C THR A 128 -18.06 -18.66 1.23
N GLY A 129 -16.90 -18.72 1.88
CA GLY A 129 -15.91 -19.78 1.66
C GLY A 129 -15.29 -19.76 0.26
N ARG A 130 -15.39 -18.63 -0.46
CA ARG A 130 -14.76 -18.48 -1.78
C ARG A 130 -13.33 -17.99 -1.61
N VAL A 131 -12.43 -18.56 -2.40
CA VAL A 131 -11.07 -18.04 -2.56
C VAL A 131 -11.17 -16.75 -3.36
N THR A 132 -10.86 -15.63 -2.73
CA THR A 132 -10.91 -14.30 -3.36
C THR A 132 -9.57 -13.90 -3.94
N GLU A 133 -8.48 -14.45 -3.39
CA GLU A 133 -7.12 -14.21 -3.87
C GLU A 133 -6.34 -15.53 -3.81
N ALA A 134 -5.57 -15.82 -4.86
CA ALA A 134 -4.68 -16.97 -4.92
C ALA A 134 -3.39 -16.59 -5.67
N TRP A 135 -2.28 -16.58 -4.94
CA TRP A 135 -0.94 -16.23 -5.40
C TRP A 135 -0.04 -17.46 -5.27
N THR A 136 0.66 -17.79 -6.35
CA THR A 136 1.45 -19.03 -6.44
C THR A 136 2.83 -18.75 -7.02
N GLY A 137 3.85 -19.40 -6.49
CA GLY A 137 5.22 -19.31 -7.01
C GLY A 137 5.77 -17.89 -6.94
N PRO A 138 6.37 -17.34 -8.02
CA PRO A 138 6.95 -15.99 -8.00
C PRO A 138 5.95 -14.87 -7.63
N GLN A 139 4.64 -15.09 -7.85
CA GLN A 139 3.59 -14.14 -7.47
C GLN A 139 3.52 -13.93 -5.96
N VAL A 140 4.00 -14.90 -5.18
CA VAL A 140 4.07 -14.84 -3.72
C VAL A 140 5.05 -13.76 -3.25
N ALA A 141 6.20 -13.64 -3.92
CA ALA A 141 7.20 -12.61 -3.60
C ALA A 141 6.82 -11.22 -4.14
N TRP A 142 6.06 -11.15 -5.24
CA TRP A 142 5.64 -9.88 -5.85
C TRP A 142 4.34 -9.30 -5.26
N LYS A 143 4.36 -8.98 -3.97
CA LYS A 143 3.24 -8.32 -3.28
C LYS A 143 2.83 -6.99 -3.95
N MET A 144 3.78 -6.24 -4.49
CA MET A 144 3.53 -4.96 -5.17
C MET A 144 2.60 -5.10 -6.39
N ALA A 145 2.79 -6.15 -7.20
CA ALA A 145 1.99 -6.39 -8.40
C ALA A 145 0.52 -6.72 -8.11
N ARG A 146 0.19 -7.03 -6.85
CA ARG A 146 -1.18 -7.31 -6.40
C ARG A 146 -2.03 -6.06 -6.24
N GLY A 147 -1.42 -4.86 -6.29
CA GLY A 147 -2.14 -3.59 -6.23
C GLY A 147 -2.66 -3.22 -4.84
N GLY A 148 -2.00 -3.69 -3.78
CA GLY A 148 -2.32 -3.29 -2.41
C GLY A 148 -2.27 -1.77 -2.22
N LYS A 149 -3.13 -1.22 -1.36
CA LYS A 149 -3.13 0.22 -1.06
C LYS A 149 -1.73 0.65 -0.56
N GLY A 150 -1.15 1.65 -1.21
CA GLY A 150 0.19 2.17 -0.86
C GLY A 150 1.37 1.39 -1.47
N ALA A 151 1.13 0.31 -2.22
CA ALA A 151 2.18 -0.47 -2.86
C ALA A 151 3.01 0.32 -3.90
N PHE A 152 2.37 1.30 -4.56
CA PHE A 152 3.03 2.23 -5.48
C PHE A 152 2.61 3.66 -5.13
N GLY A 153 3.57 4.59 -5.08
CA GLY A 153 3.31 6.03 -4.96
C GLY A 153 2.59 6.51 -3.68
N GLY A 154 2.47 5.65 -2.66
CA GLY A 154 1.73 5.98 -1.44
C GLY A 154 0.21 5.96 -1.65
N VAL A 155 -0.55 6.46 -0.66
CA VAL A 155 -2.02 6.44 -0.69
C VAL A 155 -2.62 7.67 -1.37
N LYS A 156 -1.88 8.77 -1.43
CA LYS A 156 -2.38 10.06 -1.92
C LYS A 156 -2.26 10.21 -3.43
N ILE A 157 -1.11 9.89 -4.03
CA ILE A 157 -0.87 10.15 -5.46
C ILE A 157 -1.76 9.29 -6.37
N ASN A 158 -2.03 8.05 -5.94
CA ASN A 158 -2.86 7.09 -6.66
C ASN A 158 -4.34 7.19 -6.26
N SER A 159 -4.72 8.20 -5.47
CA SER A 159 -6.13 8.45 -5.20
C SER A 159 -6.83 8.94 -6.47
N TYR A 160 -8.07 8.49 -6.68
CA TYR A 160 -8.85 8.85 -7.87
C TYR A 160 -8.92 10.37 -8.13
N PRO A 161 -9.12 11.24 -7.13
CA PRO A 161 -9.17 12.68 -7.38
C PRO A 161 -7.85 13.25 -7.91
N VAL A 162 -6.72 12.81 -7.36
CA VAL A 162 -5.38 13.28 -7.78
C VAL A 162 -5.05 12.77 -9.17
N TRP A 163 -5.29 11.47 -9.42
CA TRP A 163 -5.07 10.87 -10.72
C TRP A 163 -5.94 11.52 -11.81
N LEU A 164 -7.25 11.67 -11.57
CA LEU A 164 -8.17 12.36 -12.49
C LEU A 164 -7.77 13.82 -12.70
N GLY A 165 -7.29 14.51 -11.66
CA GLY A 165 -6.77 15.88 -11.75
C GLY A 165 -5.59 15.98 -12.71
N PHE A 166 -4.63 15.06 -12.63
CA PHE A 166 -3.51 15.00 -13.58
C PHE A 166 -3.94 14.65 -14.99
N CYS A 167 -4.85 13.68 -15.16
CA CYS A 167 -5.42 13.36 -16.46
C CYS A 167 -6.08 14.59 -17.09
N PHE A 168 -6.87 15.34 -16.31
CA PHE A 168 -7.50 16.57 -16.77
C PHE A 168 -6.47 17.64 -17.15
N ALA A 169 -5.46 17.88 -16.31
CA ALA A 169 -4.40 18.85 -16.60
C ALA A 169 -3.62 18.50 -17.88
N PHE A 170 -3.34 17.20 -18.10
CA PHE A 170 -2.69 16.71 -19.31
C PHE A 170 -3.57 16.90 -20.54
N LEU A 171 -4.86 16.55 -20.45
CA LEU A 171 -5.82 16.77 -21.52
C LEU A 171 -5.99 18.26 -21.85
N LEU A 172 -6.00 19.13 -20.84
CA LEU A 172 -6.03 20.59 -21.00
C LEU A 172 -4.78 21.08 -21.76
N GLY A 173 -3.60 20.54 -21.46
CA GLY A 173 -2.37 20.86 -22.20
C GLY A 173 -2.37 20.37 -23.66
N LEU A 174 -3.03 19.25 -23.94
CA LEU A 174 -3.17 18.69 -25.29
C LEU A 174 -4.37 19.24 -26.07
N ALA A 175 -5.26 19.97 -25.41
CA ALA A 175 -6.45 20.55 -26.02
C ALA A 175 -6.03 21.68 -26.97
N GLU A 176 -6.42 21.54 -28.23
CA GLU A 176 -6.18 22.57 -29.24
C GLU A 176 -7.26 23.66 -29.11
N PHE A 177 -7.12 24.56 -28.14
CA PHE A 177 -8.10 25.63 -27.87
C PHE A 177 -8.38 26.55 -29.07
N ARG A 178 -7.45 26.58 -30.04
CA ARG A 178 -7.61 27.33 -31.30
C ARG A 178 -8.53 26.63 -32.31
N ARG A 179 -8.79 25.32 -32.17
CA ARG A 179 -9.65 24.52 -33.07
C ARG A 179 -10.39 23.42 -32.29
N PRO A 180 -11.41 23.78 -31.48
CA PRO A 180 -12.09 22.84 -30.58
C PRO A 180 -12.89 21.72 -31.29
N LEU A 181 -13.15 21.86 -32.60
CA LEU A 181 -13.85 20.87 -33.44
C LEU A 181 -12.91 20.07 -34.37
N SER A 182 -11.59 20.09 -34.14
CA SER A 182 -10.62 19.40 -35.00
C SER A 182 -10.68 17.86 -34.81
N TRP A 183 -11.21 17.18 -35.82
CA TRP A 183 -11.48 15.76 -35.90
C TRP A 183 -10.21 15.03 -36.34
N ARG A 184 -9.56 14.35 -35.39
CA ARG A 184 -8.23 13.76 -35.56
C ARG A 184 -8.10 12.50 -36.45
N PRO A 185 -9.10 12.00 -37.23
CA PRO A 185 -8.75 11.15 -38.36
C PRO A 185 -8.07 11.93 -39.51
N LEU A 186 -8.09 13.28 -39.52
CA LEU A 186 -7.34 14.08 -40.51
C LEU A 186 -5.84 14.18 -40.24
N ALA A 187 -5.34 13.69 -39.11
CA ALA A 187 -3.91 13.73 -38.83
C ALA A 187 -3.11 12.91 -39.85
N TYR A 188 -3.67 11.82 -40.38
CA TYR A 188 -3.00 10.96 -41.36
C TYR A 188 -2.68 11.63 -42.69
N PRO A 189 -3.63 12.30 -43.39
CA PRO A 189 -3.29 13.05 -44.61
C PRO A 189 -2.35 14.24 -44.34
N PHE A 190 -2.43 14.87 -43.15
CA PHE A 190 -1.48 15.91 -42.76
C PHE A 190 -0.07 15.36 -42.50
N LEU A 191 0.06 14.25 -41.78
CA LEU A 191 1.31 13.54 -41.54
C LEU A 191 1.93 13.07 -42.86
N LEU A 192 1.12 12.52 -43.77
CA LEU A 192 1.56 12.13 -45.12
C LEU A 192 2.07 13.35 -45.91
N TYR A 193 1.34 14.46 -45.89
CA TYR A 193 1.78 15.71 -46.49
C TYR A 193 3.09 16.23 -45.87
N VAL A 194 3.25 16.16 -44.55
CA VAL A 194 4.47 16.57 -43.85
C VAL A 194 5.63 15.67 -44.24
N ILE A 195 5.46 14.35 -44.31
CA ILE A 195 6.50 13.40 -44.75
C ILE A 195 6.96 13.74 -46.18
N VAL A 196 6.02 13.90 -47.12
CA VAL A 196 6.33 14.27 -48.51
C VAL A 196 7.00 15.65 -48.57
N ARG A 197 6.54 16.63 -47.79
CA ARG A 197 7.11 17.97 -47.75
C ARG A 197 8.52 18.00 -47.14
N MET A 198 8.78 17.19 -46.12
CA MET A 198 10.09 17.02 -45.51
C MET A 198 11.06 16.34 -46.48
N MET A 199 10.62 15.31 -47.20
CA MET A 199 11.42 14.70 -48.27
C MET A 199 11.75 15.72 -49.36
N LEU A 200 10.77 16.49 -49.84
CA LEU A 200 11.03 17.54 -50.83
C LEU A 200 12.03 18.57 -50.33
N LEU A 201 11.97 18.97 -49.06
CA LEU A 201 12.96 19.87 -48.44
C LEU A 201 14.35 19.23 -48.31
N ALA A 202 14.44 17.96 -47.92
CA ALA A 202 15.69 17.20 -47.85
C ALA A 202 16.34 17.06 -49.23
N PHE A 203 15.54 16.93 -50.29
CA PHE A 203 15.98 16.95 -51.69
C PHE A 203 16.09 18.37 -52.28
N GLY A 204 16.18 19.41 -51.44
CA GLY A 204 16.48 20.79 -51.85
C GLY A 204 15.31 21.57 -52.48
N ARG A 205 14.09 21.01 -52.48
CA ARG A 205 12.88 21.64 -53.04
C ARG A 205 12.05 22.35 -51.98
N GLY A 206 12.50 23.53 -51.52
CA GLY A 206 11.66 24.45 -50.75
C GLY A 206 12.29 25.80 -50.41
N ARG A 207 11.43 26.79 -50.12
CA ARG A 207 11.86 28.13 -49.68
C ARG A 207 12.18 28.12 -48.17
N PRO A 208 13.28 28.74 -47.71
CA PRO A 208 13.55 28.86 -46.28
C PRO A 208 12.43 29.67 -45.61
N ARG A 209 11.73 29.05 -44.66
CA ARG A 209 10.79 29.73 -43.76
C ARG A 209 11.44 29.85 -42.38
N ARG A 210 11.29 31.01 -41.74
CA ARG A 210 11.78 31.26 -40.38
C ARG A 210 11.24 30.19 -39.42
N LEU A 211 12.08 29.80 -38.46
CA LEU A 211 11.75 28.84 -37.40
C LEU A 211 10.43 29.21 -36.69
N PRO A 212 9.56 28.23 -36.39
CA PRO A 212 8.37 28.46 -35.59
C PRO A 212 8.75 29.09 -34.24
N ARG A 213 8.08 30.17 -33.86
CA ARG A 213 8.22 30.76 -32.53
C ARG A 213 7.34 29.98 -31.54
N PRO A 214 7.85 29.57 -30.37
CA PRO A 214 7.03 28.95 -29.33
C PRO A 214 5.82 29.82 -29.00
N SER A 215 4.64 29.22 -28.88
CA SER A 215 3.42 29.94 -28.49
C SER A 215 3.40 30.32 -27.00
N ILE A 216 4.30 29.75 -26.20
CA ILE A 216 4.43 30.01 -24.76
C ILE A 216 5.74 30.77 -24.52
N PRO A 217 5.73 31.93 -23.84
CA PRO A 217 6.94 32.65 -23.47
C PRO A 217 7.87 31.77 -22.63
N VAL A 218 9.18 31.86 -22.86
CA VAL A 218 10.19 31.04 -22.14
C VAL A 218 10.09 31.18 -20.63
N ALA A 219 9.73 32.37 -20.13
CA ALA A 219 9.51 32.59 -18.69
C ALA A 219 8.46 31.65 -18.10
N TRP A 220 7.35 31.39 -18.82
CA TRP A 220 6.32 30.46 -18.35
C TRP A 220 6.78 29.00 -18.39
N LEU A 221 7.62 28.64 -19.36
CA LEU A 221 8.25 27.32 -19.38
C LEU A 221 9.21 27.15 -18.19
N ALA A 222 9.99 28.18 -17.86
CA ALA A 222 10.87 28.18 -16.70
C ALA A 222 10.09 28.05 -15.39
N VAL A 223 8.99 28.79 -15.23
CA VAL A 223 8.07 28.64 -14.09
C VAL A 223 7.52 27.21 -14.01
N GLY A 224 7.11 26.63 -15.15
CA GLY A 224 6.66 25.24 -15.22
C GLY A 224 7.72 24.24 -14.77
N VAL A 225 8.98 24.42 -15.19
CA VAL A 225 10.11 23.57 -14.76
C VAL A 225 10.34 23.68 -13.25
N VAL A 226 10.40 24.91 -12.71
CA VAL A 226 10.58 25.14 -11.26
C VAL A 226 9.44 24.51 -10.47
N PHE A 227 8.20 24.68 -10.93
CA PHE A 227 7.03 24.05 -10.32
C PHE A 227 7.12 22.52 -10.36
N LEU A 228 7.42 21.91 -11.50
CA LEU A 228 7.53 20.46 -11.62
C LEU A 228 8.65 19.89 -10.75
N MET A 229 9.77 20.60 -10.64
CA MET A 229 10.89 20.21 -9.79
C MET A 229 10.50 20.28 -8.30
N GLY A 230 9.91 21.41 -7.86
CA GLY A 230 9.43 21.58 -6.49
C GLY A 230 8.30 20.59 -6.15
N PHE A 231 7.38 20.36 -7.08
CA PHE A 231 6.30 19.39 -6.94
C PHE A 231 6.85 17.96 -6.82
N ARG A 232 7.82 17.57 -7.66
CA ARG A 232 8.49 16.27 -7.58
C ARG A 232 9.18 16.08 -6.24
N ILE A 233 9.88 17.10 -5.75
CA ILE A 233 10.52 17.09 -4.44
C ILE A 233 9.46 16.95 -3.33
N GLY A 234 8.39 17.73 -3.38
CA GLY A 234 7.29 17.67 -2.42
C GLY A 234 6.62 16.28 -2.36
N LEU A 235 6.38 15.65 -3.51
CA LEU A 235 5.88 14.28 -3.58
C LEU A 235 6.85 13.28 -2.93
N ASN A 236 8.15 13.44 -3.17
CA ASN A 236 9.16 12.56 -2.56
C ASN A 236 9.22 12.72 -1.04
N VAL A 237 9.08 13.94 -0.51
CA VAL A 237 9.21 14.19 0.94
C VAL A 237 7.95 13.75 1.70
N THR A 238 6.77 13.87 1.10
CA THR A 238 5.50 13.68 1.82
C THR A 238 5.02 12.24 1.90
N ASP A 239 5.28 11.40 0.89
CA ASP A 239 4.64 10.08 0.79
C ASP A 239 5.40 9.12 -0.16
N SER A 240 6.75 9.13 -0.12
CA SER A 240 7.54 8.18 -0.92
C SER A 240 7.90 6.92 -0.15
N ASN A 241 7.65 5.78 -0.79
CA ASN A 241 8.25 4.50 -0.41
C ASN A 241 9.44 4.26 -1.34
N VAL A 242 10.63 4.12 -0.76
CA VAL A 242 11.84 3.78 -1.51
C VAL A 242 11.86 2.28 -1.74
N ILE A 243 11.92 1.86 -3.00
CA ILE A 243 12.03 0.45 -3.38
C ILE A 243 13.39 -0.10 -2.91
N ASP A 244 13.47 -1.40 -2.63
CA ASP A 244 14.67 -2.09 -2.10
C ASP A 244 15.98 -1.71 -2.85
N VAL A 245 15.92 -1.40 -4.14
CA VAL A 245 17.08 -0.93 -4.95
C VAL A 245 17.64 0.41 -4.46
N GLY A 246 16.78 1.40 -4.20
CA GLY A 246 17.23 2.71 -3.72
C GLY A 246 17.74 2.63 -2.28
N TYR A 247 17.13 1.76 -1.47
CA TYR A 247 17.55 1.49 -0.10
C TYR A 247 18.91 0.78 -0.06
N ALA A 248 19.12 -0.22 -0.94
CA ALA A 248 20.40 -0.87 -1.13
C ALA A 248 21.51 0.10 -1.54
N GLY A 249 21.20 1.08 -2.39
CA GLY A 249 22.11 2.17 -2.76
C GLY A 249 22.69 2.90 -1.56
N VAL A 250 21.84 3.28 -0.62
CA VAL A 250 22.24 4.03 0.59
C VAL A 250 22.98 3.15 1.57
N ILE A 251 22.50 1.92 1.84
CA ILE A 251 23.21 0.96 2.71
C ILE A 251 24.59 0.67 2.14
N GLY A 252 24.67 0.37 0.85
CA GLY A 252 25.93 0.07 0.17
C GLY A 252 26.91 1.24 0.25
N ALA A 253 26.44 2.47 0.03
CA ALA A 253 27.27 3.66 0.17
C ALA A 253 27.80 3.83 1.60
N GLU A 254 26.96 3.61 2.61
CA GLU A 254 27.35 3.67 4.02
C GLU A 254 28.41 2.60 4.36
N ARG A 255 28.25 1.36 3.86
CA ARG A 255 29.23 0.29 4.04
C ARG A 255 30.57 0.65 3.38
N ILE A 256 30.54 1.13 2.14
CA ILE A 256 31.76 1.57 1.43
C ILE A 256 32.43 2.73 2.16
N ALA A 257 31.66 3.74 2.59
CA ALA A 257 32.18 4.90 3.31
C ALA A 257 32.77 4.54 4.67
N SER A 258 32.26 3.51 5.33
CA SER A 258 32.80 2.97 6.60
C SER A 258 33.94 1.96 6.41
N GLY A 259 34.40 1.75 5.17
CA GLY A 259 35.49 0.81 4.86
C GLY A 259 35.08 -0.66 4.92
N GLN A 260 33.77 -0.94 4.97
CA GLN A 260 33.22 -2.29 4.92
C GLN A 260 32.87 -2.68 3.48
N SER A 261 33.06 -3.96 3.17
CA SER A 261 32.58 -4.52 1.91
C SER A 261 31.06 -4.57 1.93
N PRO A 262 30.35 -4.11 0.86
CA PRO A 262 28.92 -4.36 0.69
C PRO A 262 28.57 -5.85 0.80
N TYR A 263 29.46 -6.74 0.35
CA TYR A 263 29.22 -8.17 0.43
C TYR A 263 29.31 -8.66 1.88
N CYS A 264 28.33 -9.46 2.30
CA CYS A 264 28.18 -10.00 3.66
C CYS A 264 27.90 -9.00 4.79
N HIS A 265 27.80 -7.69 4.50
CA HIS A 265 27.54 -6.66 5.53
C HIS A 265 26.20 -5.95 5.32
N PHE A 266 25.37 -6.41 4.38
CA PHE A 266 24.00 -5.94 4.25
C PHE A 266 23.13 -6.50 5.38
N PRO A 267 22.11 -5.75 5.84
CA PRO A 267 21.18 -6.20 6.86
C PRO A 267 20.46 -7.50 6.49
N VAL A 268 20.39 -8.45 7.40
CA VAL A 268 19.75 -9.77 7.17
C VAL A 268 18.59 -9.99 8.14
N GLU A 269 17.68 -10.90 7.80
CA GLU A 269 16.60 -11.33 8.72
C GLU A 269 17.01 -12.49 9.63
N ALA A 270 17.88 -13.34 9.08
CA ALA A 270 18.43 -14.51 9.73
C ALA A 270 19.83 -14.78 9.19
N ALA A 271 20.60 -15.58 9.92
CA ALA A 271 21.94 -16.00 9.55
C ALA A 271 22.09 -16.34 8.05
N GLN A 272 22.94 -15.59 7.35
CA GLN A 272 23.27 -15.84 5.95
C GLN A 272 24.46 -16.83 5.86
N PRO A 273 24.30 -17.99 5.18
CA PRO A 273 25.38 -18.96 5.02
C PRO A 273 26.59 -18.34 4.31
N GLY A 274 27.78 -18.54 4.87
CA GLY A 274 29.04 -18.04 4.29
C GLY A 274 29.41 -16.59 4.64
N CYS A 275 28.53 -15.84 5.31
CA CYS A 275 28.75 -14.44 5.67
C CYS A 275 28.87 -14.18 7.19
N GLY A 276 28.95 -15.22 8.02
CA GLY A 276 29.31 -15.11 9.45
C GLY A 276 28.28 -14.51 10.41
N SER A 277 27.08 -14.13 9.94
CA SER A 277 26.02 -13.58 10.80
C SER A 277 25.37 -14.67 11.67
N ALA A 278 25.28 -14.45 12.98
CA ALA A 278 24.76 -15.42 13.94
C ALA A 278 23.25 -15.26 14.20
N GLY A 279 22.51 -16.38 14.10
CA GLY A 279 21.16 -16.56 14.66
C GLY A 279 20.00 -15.80 13.98
N SER A 280 18.79 -16.01 14.51
CA SER A 280 17.61 -15.20 14.16
C SER A 280 17.71 -13.84 14.86
N LEU A 281 17.65 -12.75 14.10
CA LEU A 281 17.82 -11.40 14.65
C LEU A 281 16.49 -10.92 15.28
N LYS A 282 16.59 -10.08 16.32
CA LYS A 282 15.41 -9.58 17.04
C LYS A 282 14.68 -8.52 16.19
N PRO A 283 13.34 -8.58 16.04
CA PRO A 283 12.56 -7.53 15.39
C PRO A 283 12.58 -6.23 16.20
N CYS A 284 12.70 -5.08 15.53
CA CYS A 284 12.82 -3.77 16.18
C CYS A 284 12.01 -2.63 15.53
N GLY A 285 11.30 -2.90 14.43
CA GLY A 285 10.50 -1.92 13.70
C GLY A 285 8.99 -2.17 13.76
N GLY A 286 8.24 -1.29 13.09
CA GLY A 286 6.81 -1.44 12.93
C GLY A 286 6.46 -2.58 11.97
N ALA A 287 5.31 -3.22 12.20
CA ALA A 287 4.78 -4.20 11.26
C ALA A 287 4.17 -3.48 10.04
N ASP A 288 4.36 -4.05 8.85
CA ASP A 288 3.72 -3.57 7.62
C ASP A 288 2.21 -3.86 7.61
N SER A 289 1.54 -3.52 6.49
CA SER A 289 0.10 -3.75 6.33
C SER A 289 -0.32 -5.23 6.38
N GLU A 290 0.63 -6.14 6.24
CA GLU A 290 0.44 -7.59 6.32
C GLU A 290 0.90 -8.19 7.66
N GLY A 291 1.34 -7.34 8.61
CA GLY A 291 1.80 -7.77 9.93
C GLY A 291 3.26 -8.24 9.96
N GLU A 292 4.01 -8.06 8.86
CA GLU A 292 5.41 -8.46 8.74
C GLU A 292 6.33 -7.34 9.23
N ILE A 293 7.26 -7.65 10.12
CA ILE A 293 8.32 -6.71 10.54
C ILE A 293 9.56 -7.08 9.74
N ARG A 294 10.09 -6.20 8.89
CA ARG A 294 11.36 -6.42 8.16
C ARG A 294 12.59 -5.91 8.93
N ASP A 295 12.39 -4.97 9.84
CA ASP A 295 13.47 -4.37 10.60
C ASP A 295 13.99 -5.32 11.68
N ARG A 296 15.32 -5.46 11.74
CA ARG A 296 16.01 -6.37 12.65
C ARG A 296 17.20 -5.68 13.29
N ILE A 297 17.43 -5.99 14.56
CA ILE A 297 18.65 -5.56 15.27
C ILE A 297 19.80 -6.37 14.69
N GLN A 298 20.67 -5.71 13.93
CA GLN A 298 21.85 -6.32 13.32
C GLN A 298 22.95 -6.55 14.36
N ALA A 299 24.03 -7.23 13.97
CA ALA A 299 25.15 -7.55 14.87
C ALA A 299 25.86 -6.31 15.45
N ASP A 300 25.74 -5.15 14.78
CA ASP A 300 26.23 -3.85 15.23
C ASP A 300 25.27 -3.14 16.21
N GLY A 301 24.15 -3.77 16.56
CA GLY A 301 23.13 -3.24 17.47
C GLY A 301 22.15 -2.25 16.83
N ARG A 302 22.28 -1.96 15.53
CA ARG A 302 21.39 -1.04 14.83
C ARG A 302 20.12 -1.74 14.34
N CYS A 303 19.02 -1.01 14.38
CA CYS A 303 17.77 -1.46 13.81
C CYS A 303 17.75 -1.10 12.32
N GLU A 304 17.91 -2.10 11.46
CA GLU A 304 17.99 -1.90 10.01
C GLU A 304 16.98 -2.79 9.28
N SER A 305 16.38 -2.28 8.20
CA SER A 305 15.49 -3.06 7.36
C SER A 305 16.30 -4.10 6.60
N ALA A 306 15.93 -5.37 6.73
CA ALA A 306 16.67 -6.45 6.09
C ALA A 306 16.64 -6.34 4.56
N ASN A 307 17.84 -6.39 3.96
CA ASN A 307 18.06 -6.36 2.53
C ASN A 307 19.24 -7.28 2.14
N PRO A 308 19.16 -8.60 2.40
CA PRO A 308 20.30 -9.52 2.31
C PRO A 308 20.87 -9.66 0.88
N GLN A 309 20.08 -9.30 -0.13
CA GLN A 309 20.42 -9.44 -1.54
C GLN A 309 21.08 -8.17 -2.12
N GLY A 310 20.97 -7.03 -1.43
CA GLY A 310 21.37 -5.74 -1.99
C GLY A 310 20.61 -5.41 -3.27
N ASP A 311 21.24 -4.66 -4.19
CA ASP A 311 20.68 -4.42 -5.50
C ASP A 311 21.25 -5.31 -6.60
N THR A 312 20.59 -5.31 -7.75
CA THR A 312 20.99 -6.07 -8.94
C THR A 312 22.15 -5.42 -9.71
N TYR A 313 22.47 -4.16 -9.44
CA TYR A 313 23.41 -3.35 -10.22
C TYR A 313 24.84 -3.39 -9.66
N GLY A 314 25.02 -3.89 -8.44
CA GLY A 314 26.31 -4.15 -7.81
C GLY A 314 26.98 -2.88 -7.27
N PRO A 315 28.26 -2.96 -6.84
CA PRO A 315 28.93 -1.91 -6.08
C PRO A 315 28.96 -0.52 -6.75
N VAL A 316 28.97 -0.48 -8.08
CA VAL A 316 28.99 0.77 -8.86
C VAL A 316 27.76 1.62 -8.60
N SER A 317 26.59 1.01 -8.39
CA SER A 317 25.38 1.75 -8.05
C SER A 317 25.50 2.39 -6.66
N TYR A 318 26.11 1.69 -5.70
CA TYR A 318 26.30 2.17 -4.33
C TYR A 318 27.23 3.37 -4.28
N GLU A 319 28.32 3.34 -5.07
CA GLU A 319 29.26 4.45 -5.19
C GLU A 319 28.58 5.75 -5.66
N ALA A 320 27.56 5.65 -6.52
CA ALA A 320 26.80 6.81 -6.99
C ALA A 320 26.04 7.54 -5.85
N TYR A 321 25.79 6.87 -4.72
CA TYR A 321 25.15 7.46 -3.54
C TYR A 321 26.16 8.05 -2.53
N LEU A 322 27.47 7.78 -2.66
CA LEU A 322 28.50 8.30 -1.75
C LEU A 322 28.50 9.83 -1.63
N PRO A 323 28.39 10.63 -2.73
CA PRO A 323 28.34 12.08 -2.59
C PRO A 323 27.13 12.54 -1.76
N GLY A 324 25.99 11.89 -1.94
CA GLY A 324 24.78 12.19 -1.18
C GLY A 324 24.90 11.83 0.30
N TYR A 325 25.55 10.69 0.60
CA TYR A 325 25.84 10.24 1.95
C TYR A 325 26.80 11.22 2.67
N TRP A 326 27.91 11.59 2.05
CA TRP A 326 28.90 12.51 2.64
C TRP A 326 28.33 13.91 2.92
N ILE A 327 27.38 14.38 2.12
CA ILE A 327 26.73 15.68 2.33
C ILE A 327 25.76 15.64 3.53
N ARG A 328 25.14 14.49 3.81
CA ARG A 328 24.07 14.38 4.82
C ARG A 328 24.48 13.76 6.15
N GLY A 329 25.54 12.95 6.19
CA GLY A 329 26.03 12.30 7.41
C GLY A 329 25.04 11.29 7.98
#